data_AF-A0A9P5E0M0-F1
#
_entry.id   AF-A0A9P5E0M0-F1
#
_cell.length_a   1.000
_cell.length_b   1.000
_cell.length_c   1.000
_cell.angle_alpha   90.00
_cell.angle_beta   90.00
_cell.angle_gamma   90.00
#
_symmetry.space_group_name_H-M   'P 1'
#
loop_
_entity.id
_entity.type
_entity.pdbx_description
1 polymer ?
#
loop_
_entity_poly.entity_id
_entity_poly.type
_entity_poly.pdbx_seq_one_letter_code
_entity_poly.pdbx_strand_id
1 'polypeptide(L)'
;MAANSQMHNLTTLIKRLEAATSRLEDIASSTEPPADGVVLNQAIPSPPNPSLAAPPPPPPPPATSKSPAPVAAKPEPVAEPLPESIEEFDAFLNSSVDKYVKLSHQLGGLVAEQAALVKTGFQEQRKFLLISTKAKKPNLSGPDLPVYESLIKPINEALMAVTELKDANRPSPMYTQLSTVSDGIMVLAWVTIDTRPYKHVDECLGSAQFFGNRVLKEQKDKDPKQIEWVQSFYQMFRDLADYVKQYFPTGIPWNPNGQPAQEVLKSLSAASTPTSAPPAPAPAAA
;
A
#
# COMPACT_ATOMS: atom_id res chain seq x y z
N MET A 1 -35.08 -6.08 25.13
CA MET A 1 -35.48 -5.01 24.19
C MET A 1 -34.57 -4.86 22.98
N ALA A 2 -33.23 -4.94 23.07
CA ALA A 2 -32.34 -4.65 21.93
C ALA A 2 -32.49 -5.58 20.69
N ALA A 3 -32.66 -6.89 20.88
CA ALA A 3 -32.66 -7.87 19.78
C ALA A 3 -33.76 -7.65 18.72
N ASN A 4 -34.93 -7.14 19.11
CA ASN A 4 -36.04 -6.90 18.17
C ASN A 4 -35.70 -5.83 17.12
N SER A 5 -34.97 -4.79 17.53
CA SER A 5 -34.57 -3.69 16.64
C SER A 5 -33.57 -4.16 15.56
N GLN A 6 -32.70 -5.11 15.91
CA GLN A 6 -31.72 -5.67 14.99
C GLN A 6 -32.37 -6.56 13.91
N MET A 7 -33.40 -7.36 14.28
CA MET A 7 -34.16 -8.14 13.29
C MET A 7 -35.03 -7.27 12.36
N HIS A 8 -35.59 -6.17 12.84
CA HIS A 8 -36.33 -5.22 11.99
C HIS A 8 -35.42 -4.50 10.97
N ASN A 9 -34.18 -4.19 11.34
CA ASN A 9 -33.20 -3.64 10.40
C ASN A 9 -32.87 -4.66 9.29
N LEU A 10 -32.62 -5.92 9.64
CA LEU A 10 -32.28 -6.96 8.67
C LEU A 10 -33.42 -7.24 7.66
N THR A 11 -34.68 -7.32 8.13
CA THR A 11 -35.84 -7.47 7.23
C THR A 11 -36.07 -6.25 6.34
N THR A 12 -35.69 -5.05 6.79
CA THR A 12 -35.77 -3.83 5.97
C THR A 12 -34.67 -3.79 4.90
N LEU A 13 -33.46 -4.25 5.22
CA LEU A 13 -32.37 -4.42 4.26
C LEU A 13 -32.72 -5.43 3.16
N ILE A 14 -33.25 -6.59 3.52
CA ILE A 14 -33.64 -7.65 2.56
C ILE A 14 -34.70 -7.13 1.57
N LYS A 15 -35.76 -6.48 2.06
CA LYS A 15 -36.82 -5.90 1.19
C LYS A 15 -36.32 -4.80 0.26
N ARG A 16 -35.30 -4.04 0.66
CA ARG A 16 -34.66 -3.03 -0.22
C ARG A 16 -33.79 -3.68 -1.30
N LEU A 17 -33.17 -4.82 -1.00
CA LEU A 17 -32.34 -5.58 -1.94
C LEU A 17 -33.19 -6.21 -3.05
N GLU A 18 -34.31 -6.83 -2.68
CA GLU A 18 -35.28 -7.43 -3.61
C GLU A 18 -35.92 -6.39 -4.55
N ALA A 19 -36.23 -5.20 -4.03
CA ALA A 19 -36.72 -4.07 -4.83
C ALA A 19 -35.66 -3.48 -5.76
N ALA A 20 -34.36 -3.60 -5.42
CA ALA A 20 -33.27 -3.12 -6.27
C ALA A 20 -32.98 -4.08 -7.44
N THR A 21 -33.09 -5.39 -7.23
CA THR A 21 -32.92 -6.39 -8.30
C THR A 21 -34.08 -6.36 -9.30
N SER A 22 -35.33 -6.22 -8.84
CA SER A 22 -36.49 -6.07 -9.74
C SER A 22 -36.38 -4.85 -10.67
N ARG A 23 -35.69 -3.79 -10.25
CA ARG A 23 -35.49 -2.57 -11.06
C ARG A 23 -34.35 -2.68 -12.10
N LEU A 24 -33.56 -3.75 -12.05
CA LEU A 24 -32.47 -4.02 -12.98
C LEU A 24 -32.93 -4.81 -14.21
N GLU A 25 -33.96 -5.65 -14.06
CA GLU A 25 -34.53 -6.45 -15.15
C GLU A 25 -35.40 -5.60 -16.11
N ASP A 26 -36.07 -4.56 -15.59
CA ASP A 26 -36.95 -3.65 -16.36
C ASP A 26 -36.17 -2.70 -17.29
N ILE A 27 -34.88 -2.46 -17.01
CA ILE A 27 -34.01 -1.57 -17.81
C ILE A 27 -33.37 -2.31 -19.00
N ALA A 28 -33.32 -3.64 -18.97
CA ALA A 28 -32.68 -4.47 -20.01
C ALA A 28 -33.53 -4.66 -21.28
N SER A 29 -34.81 -4.24 -21.27
CA SER A 29 -35.80 -4.58 -22.31
C SER A 29 -36.14 -3.44 -23.29
N SER A 30 -35.33 -2.38 -23.39
CA SER A 30 -35.65 -1.24 -24.27
C SER A 30 -34.42 -0.53 -24.83
N THR A 31 -33.85 -1.06 -25.93
CA THR A 31 -33.05 -0.24 -26.88
C THR A 31 -32.99 -0.87 -28.28
N GLU A 32 -33.87 -0.42 -29.19
CA GLU A 32 -33.71 -0.56 -30.65
C GLU A 32 -33.50 0.84 -31.28
N PRO A 33 -32.64 0.99 -32.30
CA PRO A 33 -32.44 2.25 -33.03
C PRO A 33 -33.02 2.23 -34.46
N PRO A 34 -33.48 3.38 -35.00
CA PRO A 34 -33.67 3.58 -36.44
C PRO A 34 -32.52 4.36 -37.11
N ALA A 35 -32.45 4.32 -38.44
CA ALA A 35 -31.36 4.85 -39.27
C ALA A 35 -31.79 6.01 -40.22
N ASP A 36 -30.81 6.58 -40.93
CA ASP A 36 -30.90 7.55 -42.06
C ASP A 36 -31.43 8.97 -41.74
N GLY A 37 -30.98 10.08 -42.37
CA GLY A 37 -29.92 10.33 -43.38
C GLY A 37 -29.97 11.78 -43.94
N VAL A 38 -29.10 12.10 -44.92
CA VAL A 38 -29.13 13.26 -45.88
C VAL A 38 -28.35 14.59 -45.62
N VAL A 39 -27.11 14.60 -46.17
CA VAL A 39 -26.35 15.60 -47.01
C VAL A 39 -26.89 17.03 -47.33
N LEU A 40 -26.03 18.09 -47.30
CA LEU A 40 -25.59 18.96 -48.46
C LEU A 40 -24.88 20.32 -48.17
N ASN A 41 -23.58 20.37 -48.50
CA ASN A 41 -22.80 21.33 -49.32
C ASN A 41 -23.05 22.89 -49.42
N GLN A 42 -21.91 23.62 -49.34
CA GLN A 42 -21.40 24.68 -50.26
C GLN A 42 -21.62 26.22 -50.08
N ALA A 43 -20.49 26.93 -50.33
CA ALA A 43 -20.30 28.24 -51.00
C ALA A 43 -20.10 29.57 -50.19
N ILE A 44 -19.14 30.38 -50.69
CA ILE A 44 -18.78 31.78 -50.35
C ILE A 44 -18.83 32.59 -51.67
N PRO A 45 -19.10 33.92 -51.70
CA PRO A 45 -17.98 34.90 -51.84
C PRO A 45 -18.21 36.30 -51.20
N SER A 46 -17.22 37.19 -51.40
CA SER A 46 -16.97 38.51 -50.74
C SER A 46 -17.76 39.73 -51.24
N PRO A 47 -17.55 40.91 -50.61
CA PRO A 47 -17.44 42.21 -51.29
C PRO A 47 -16.16 43.04 -50.93
N PRO A 48 -15.85 44.18 -51.60
CA PRO A 48 -14.50 44.78 -51.63
C PRO A 48 -14.26 46.15 -50.92
N ASN A 49 -13.00 46.61 -51.01
CA ASN A 49 -12.30 47.86 -50.55
C ASN A 49 -12.88 49.20 -51.15
N PRO A 50 -12.41 50.47 -50.88
CA PRO A 50 -11.01 50.91 -50.55
C PRO A 50 -10.72 52.21 -49.68
N SER A 51 -9.49 52.27 -49.13
CA SER A 51 -8.49 53.40 -49.09
C SER A 51 -8.71 54.79 -48.42
N LEU A 52 -7.74 55.23 -47.58
CA LEU A 52 -6.98 56.53 -47.63
C LEU A 52 -5.82 56.58 -46.58
N ALA A 53 -4.79 57.43 -46.74
CA ALA A 53 -3.55 57.51 -45.90
C ALA A 53 -2.97 58.97 -45.86
N ALA A 54 -1.88 59.40 -45.18
CA ALA A 54 -0.76 58.84 -44.37
C ALA A 54 -0.30 59.97 -43.36
N PRO A 55 0.99 60.27 -43.00
CA PRO A 55 2.28 59.54 -42.81
C PRO A 55 2.97 59.80 -41.41
N PRO A 56 4.23 59.35 -41.12
CA PRO A 56 4.88 59.38 -39.77
C PRO A 56 6.23 60.18 -39.66
N PRO A 57 6.89 60.24 -38.47
CA PRO A 57 8.36 60.45 -38.34
C PRO A 57 9.04 59.50 -37.26
N PRO A 58 10.33 59.63 -36.80
CA PRO A 58 11.41 58.66 -37.13
C PRO A 58 12.27 58.06 -35.95
N PRO A 59 13.20 57.10 -36.20
CA PRO A 59 14.15 56.49 -35.22
C PRO A 59 15.60 57.06 -35.29
N PRO A 60 16.57 56.70 -34.39
CA PRO A 60 17.76 55.89 -34.78
C PRO A 60 18.39 55.01 -33.60
N PRO A 61 19.65 54.48 -33.57
CA PRO A 61 19.91 53.02 -33.63
C PRO A 61 20.98 52.45 -32.61
N PRO A 62 22.00 51.58 -32.92
CA PRO A 62 21.97 50.12 -32.68
C PRO A 62 23.20 49.47 -31.97
N ALA A 63 23.11 48.18 -31.59
CA ALA A 63 24.25 47.24 -31.39
C ALA A 63 23.74 45.77 -31.41
N THR A 64 24.02 44.90 -32.39
CA THR A 64 25.24 44.10 -32.67
C THR A 64 25.70 43.11 -31.57
N SER A 65 25.16 41.89 -31.64
CA SER A 65 25.86 40.58 -31.56
C SER A 65 27.16 40.39 -30.74
N LYS A 66 27.15 39.40 -29.82
CA LYS A 66 28.17 38.32 -29.70
C LYS A 66 27.90 37.27 -28.59
N SER A 67 28.02 35.99 -28.99
CA SER A 67 28.50 34.79 -28.25
C SER A 67 27.85 34.33 -26.92
N PRO A 68 27.63 33.01 -26.70
CA PRO A 68 27.07 32.48 -25.46
C PRO A 68 28.11 32.29 -24.33
N ALA A 69 27.65 32.43 -23.09
CA ALA A 69 28.37 32.02 -21.87
C ALA A 69 27.76 30.71 -21.31
N PRO A 70 28.53 29.88 -20.58
CA PRO A 70 28.08 28.58 -20.06
C PRO A 70 27.28 28.69 -18.76
N VAL A 71 26.95 27.53 -18.15
CA VAL A 71 26.11 27.33 -16.94
C VAL A 71 24.60 27.37 -17.30
N ALA A 72 23.75 26.42 -16.89
CA ALA A 72 23.78 25.62 -15.67
C ALA A 72 23.70 24.10 -15.84
N ALA A 73 24.29 23.39 -14.87
CA ALA A 73 23.99 21.98 -14.63
C ALA A 73 22.51 21.82 -14.26
N LYS A 74 21.91 20.74 -14.79
CA LYS A 74 20.56 20.30 -14.44
C LYS A 74 20.49 20.07 -12.92
N PRO A 75 19.49 20.61 -12.19
CA PRO A 75 19.32 20.28 -10.77
C PRO A 75 19.13 18.77 -10.63
N GLU A 76 19.99 18.14 -9.82
CA GLU A 76 19.74 16.80 -9.33
C GLU A 76 18.47 16.85 -8.46
N PRO A 77 17.56 15.86 -8.56
CA PRO A 77 16.37 15.84 -7.73
C PRO A 77 16.80 15.61 -6.28
N VAL A 78 16.68 16.65 -5.46
CA VAL A 78 16.79 16.54 -4.00
C VAL A 78 15.77 15.49 -3.57
N ALA A 79 16.25 14.36 -3.05
CA ALA A 79 15.37 13.33 -2.52
C ALA A 79 14.55 13.93 -1.37
N GLU A 80 13.22 13.96 -1.53
CA GLU A 80 12.32 14.40 -0.46
C GLU A 80 12.58 13.53 0.78
N PRO A 81 12.77 14.13 1.97
CA PRO A 81 12.98 13.37 3.20
C PRO A 81 11.76 12.48 3.45
N LEU A 82 12.00 11.29 4.03
CA LEU A 82 10.92 10.38 4.35
C LEU A 82 10.03 11.00 5.44
N PRO A 83 8.70 10.79 5.41
CA PRO A 83 7.84 11.20 6.51
C PRO A 83 8.24 10.49 7.81
N GLU A 84 8.23 11.21 8.93
CA GLU A 84 8.62 10.73 10.27
C GLU A 84 7.99 9.37 10.61
N SER A 85 6.72 9.14 10.27
CA SER A 85 6.06 7.84 10.50
C SER A 85 6.73 6.69 9.74
N ILE A 86 7.25 6.91 8.54
CA ILE A 86 7.99 5.89 7.78
C ILE A 86 9.37 5.62 8.41
N GLU A 87 10.05 6.67 8.89
CA GLU A 87 11.34 6.57 9.58
C GLU A 87 11.22 5.82 10.91
N GLU A 88 10.16 6.09 11.67
CA GLU A 88 9.84 5.42 12.93
C GLU A 88 9.35 3.97 12.72
N PHE A 89 8.68 3.68 11.60
CA PHE A 89 8.44 2.30 11.21
C PHE A 89 9.74 1.56 10.87
N ASP A 90 10.69 2.22 10.21
CA ASP A 90 12.01 1.65 9.97
C ASP A 90 12.79 1.45 11.27
N ALA A 91 12.66 2.34 12.26
CA ALA A 91 13.21 2.13 13.60
C ALA A 91 12.58 0.89 14.27
N PHE A 92 11.25 0.72 14.19
CA PHE A 92 10.54 -0.47 14.68
C PHE A 92 10.98 -1.78 13.98
N LEU A 93 11.12 -1.76 12.65
CA LEU A 93 11.62 -2.90 11.88
C LEU A 93 13.04 -3.31 12.30
N ASN A 94 13.94 -2.34 12.44
CA ASN A 94 15.35 -2.56 12.75
C ASN A 94 15.63 -2.85 14.23
N SER A 95 14.66 -2.60 15.12
CA SER A 95 14.75 -2.89 16.56
C SER A 95 13.98 -4.16 16.92
N SER A 96 12.67 -4.07 17.13
CA SER A 96 11.88 -5.13 17.77
C SER A 96 11.55 -6.30 16.84
N VAL A 97 11.24 -6.02 15.56
CA VAL A 97 11.07 -7.09 14.57
C VAL A 97 12.40 -7.81 14.34
N ASP A 98 13.49 -7.09 14.15
CA ASP A 98 14.81 -7.71 13.92
C ASP A 98 15.34 -8.45 15.16
N LYS A 99 15.06 -7.98 16.39
CA LYS A 99 15.35 -8.72 17.63
C LYS A 99 14.59 -10.06 17.68
N TYR A 100 13.28 -10.05 17.42
CA TYR A 100 12.47 -11.26 17.36
C TYR A 100 12.99 -12.23 16.28
N VAL A 101 13.34 -11.73 15.10
CA VAL A 101 13.88 -12.52 13.99
C VAL A 101 15.26 -13.10 14.34
N LYS A 102 16.14 -12.33 14.99
CA LYS A 102 17.45 -12.83 15.48
C LYS A 102 17.29 -13.96 16.49
N LEU A 103 16.37 -13.82 17.45
CA LEU A 103 16.10 -14.88 18.44
C LEU A 103 15.46 -16.11 17.77
N SER A 104 14.57 -15.92 16.80
CA SER A 104 14.00 -17.02 16.00
C SER A 104 15.07 -17.82 15.25
N HIS A 105 16.06 -17.14 14.66
CA HIS A 105 17.22 -17.80 14.02
C HIS A 105 18.10 -18.58 15.02
N GLN A 106 18.19 -18.15 16.29
CA GLN A 106 18.91 -18.89 17.32
C GLN A 106 18.18 -20.16 17.78
N LEU A 107 16.85 -20.21 17.64
CA LEU A 107 16.06 -21.44 17.83
C LEU A 107 16.10 -22.34 16.60
N GLY A 108 16.13 -21.74 15.40
CA GLY A 108 16.34 -22.43 14.13
C GLY A 108 15.11 -23.16 13.58
N GLY A 109 15.32 -23.88 12.47
CA GLY A 109 14.29 -24.65 11.76
C GLY A 109 13.03 -23.84 11.45
N LEU A 110 11.88 -24.50 11.61
CA LEU A 110 10.55 -23.92 11.33
C LEU A 110 10.27 -22.59 12.06
N VAL A 111 10.86 -22.35 13.24
CA VAL A 111 10.68 -21.09 13.97
C VAL A 111 11.41 -19.93 13.27
N ALA A 112 12.61 -20.20 12.75
CA ALA A 112 13.36 -19.22 11.94
C ALA A 112 12.66 -18.94 10.60
N GLU A 113 12.19 -19.99 9.93
CA GLU A 113 11.44 -19.90 8.66
C GLU A 113 10.15 -19.08 8.84
N GLN A 114 9.35 -19.37 9.87
CA GLN A 114 8.12 -18.62 10.15
C GLN A 114 8.41 -17.16 10.50
N ALA A 115 9.47 -16.88 11.27
CA ALA A 115 9.85 -15.50 11.59
C ALA A 115 10.33 -14.70 10.36
N ALA A 116 10.94 -15.35 9.37
CA ALA A 116 11.26 -14.71 8.09
C ALA A 116 9.99 -14.27 7.35
N LEU A 117 8.94 -15.10 7.33
CA LEU A 117 7.63 -14.74 6.75
C LEU A 117 6.97 -13.56 7.50
N VAL A 118 7.06 -13.53 8.83
CA VAL A 118 6.61 -12.38 9.65
C VAL A 118 7.36 -11.10 9.25
N LYS A 119 8.69 -11.18 9.10
CA LYS A 119 9.51 -10.03 8.66
C LYS A 119 9.10 -9.54 7.27
N THR A 120 8.86 -10.45 6.32
CA THR A 120 8.33 -10.11 4.99
C THR A 120 7.01 -9.37 5.10
N GLY A 121 6.05 -9.86 5.91
CA GLY A 121 4.77 -9.19 6.11
C GLY A 121 4.89 -7.74 6.59
N PHE A 122 5.78 -7.48 7.57
CA PHE A 122 6.08 -6.12 8.02
C PHE A 122 6.82 -5.28 6.96
N GLN A 123 7.70 -5.87 6.14
CA GLN A 123 8.34 -5.17 5.02
C GLN A 123 7.34 -4.77 3.92
N GLU A 124 6.33 -5.60 3.64
CA GLU A 124 5.23 -5.24 2.73
C GLU A 124 4.33 -4.15 3.33
N GLN A 125 4.09 -4.15 4.65
CA GLN A 125 3.44 -3.03 5.33
C GLN A 125 4.21 -1.71 5.14
N ARG A 126 5.55 -1.71 5.27
CA ARG A 126 6.37 -0.51 5.01
C ARG A 126 6.13 0.05 3.61
N LYS A 127 6.08 -0.81 2.59
CA LYS A 127 5.79 -0.40 1.20
C LYS A 127 4.39 0.16 1.07
N PHE A 128 3.38 -0.47 1.69
CA PHE A 128 2.00 0.00 1.71
C PHE A 128 1.87 1.39 2.35
N LEU A 129 2.49 1.61 3.51
CA LEU A 129 2.54 2.92 4.17
C LEU A 129 3.21 3.98 3.29
N LEU A 130 4.36 3.66 2.69
CA LEU A 130 5.03 4.58 1.76
C LEU A 130 4.14 4.92 0.54
N ILE A 131 3.38 3.97 0.02
CA ILE A 131 2.42 4.21 -1.07
C ILE A 131 1.32 5.17 -0.62
N SER A 132 0.76 5.03 0.59
CA SER A 132 -0.32 5.92 1.06
C SER A 132 0.12 7.38 1.19
N THR A 133 1.40 7.64 1.51
CA THR A 133 1.95 9.02 1.53
C THR A 133 2.03 9.68 0.15
N LYS A 134 2.03 8.89 -0.93
CA LYS A 134 2.17 9.36 -2.33
C LYS A 134 0.90 9.24 -3.17
N ALA A 135 -0.05 8.41 -2.74
CA ALA A 135 -1.25 8.04 -3.48
C ALA A 135 -2.54 8.57 -2.84
N LYS A 136 -3.58 8.75 -3.68
CA LYS A 136 -4.97 8.87 -3.23
C LYS A 136 -5.51 7.51 -2.76
N LYS A 137 -6.37 7.48 -1.73
CA LYS A 137 -7.05 6.24 -1.27
C LYS A 137 -7.89 5.68 -2.42
N PRO A 138 -7.67 4.42 -2.86
CA PRO A 138 -8.54 3.78 -3.85
C PRO A 138 -10.00 3.73 -3.35
N ASN A 139 -10.97 3.85 -4.25
CA ASN A 139 -12.37 3.67 -3.90
C ASN A 139 -12.68 2.19 -3.57
N LEU A 140 -12.91 1.90 -2.29
CA LEU A 140 -13.17 0.56 -1.74
C LEU A 140 -14.57 0.00 -2.07
N SER A 141 -15.38 0.71 -2.86
CA SER A 141 -16.73 0.28 -3.28
C SER A 141 -16.99 0.56 -4.76
N GLY A 142 -15.92 0.71 -5.55
CA GLY A 142 -15.98 1.06 -6.96
C GLY A 142 -14.89 0.35 -7.78
N PRO A 143 -14.58 0.86 -9.00
CA PRO A 143 -13.65 0.20 -9.93
C PRO A 143 -12.21 0.12 -9.42
N ASP A 144 -11.85 0.85 -8.37
CA ASP A 144 -10.50 0.84 -7.79
C ASP A 144 -10.30 -0.23 -6.70
N LEU A 145 -11.35 -0.98 -6.32
CA LEU A 145 -11.24 -2.05 -5.32
C LEU A 145 -10.14 -3.08 -5.68
N PRO A 146 -10.00 -3.57 -6.93
CA PRO A 146 -8.90 -4.47 -7.31
C PRO A 146 -7.51 -3.84 -7.16
N VAL A 147 -7.39 -2.51 -7.23
CA VAL A 147 -6.13 -1.80 -6.98
C VAL A 147 -5.80 -1.86 -5.48
N TYR A 148 -6.79 -1.64 -4.60
CA TYR A 148 -6.59 -1.79 -3.16
C TYR A 148 -6.25 -3.24 -2.77
N GLU A 149 -6.98 -4.22 -3.31
CA GLU A 149 -6.69 -5.65 -3.12
C GLU A 149 -5.27 -5.99 -3.54
N SER A 150 -4.79 -5.45 -4.68
CA SER A 150 -3.41 -5.64 -5.15
C SER A 150 -2.36 -5.03 -4.22
N LEU A 151 -2.70 -3.97 -3.49
CA LEU A 151 -1.79 -3.32 -2.52
C LEU A 151 -1.68 -4.09 -1.20
N ILE A 152 -2.77 -4.71 -0.74
CA ILE A 152 -2.78 -5.53 0.49
C ILE A 152 -2.39 -7.00 0.25
N LYS A 153 -2.47 -7.48 -0.99
CA LYS A 153 -2.20 -8.88 -1.36
C LYS A 153 -0.85 -9.41 -0.82
N PRO A 154 0.29 -8.72 -0.95
CA PRO A 154 1.57 -9.23 -0.43
C PRO A 154 1.58 -9.43 1.10
N ILE A 155 0.83 -8.59 1.84
CA ILE A 155 0.67 -8.69 3.30
C ILE A 155 -0.20 -9.91 3.64
N ASN A 156 -1.28 -10.12 2.89
CA ASN A 156 -2.16 -11.30 3.03
C ASN A 156 -1.43 -12.60 2.69
N GLU A 157 -0.57 -12.61 1.68
CA GLU A 157 0.25 -13.78 1.31
C GLU A 157 1.23 -14.16 2.43
N ALA A 158 1.90 -13.19 3.06
CA ALA A 158 2.75 -13.44 4.23
C ALA A 158 1.95 -14.00 5.43
N LEU A 159 0.77 -13.44 5.70
CA LEU A 159 -0.16 -13.89 6.75
C LEU A 159 -0.63 -15.33 6.53
N MET A 160 -0.98 -15.69 5.29
CA MET A 160 -1.38 -17.05 4.93
C MET A 160 -0.19 -18.02 5.07
N ALA A 161 0.99 -17.67 4.56
CA ALA A 161 2.18 -18.52 4.63
C ALA A 161 2.62 -18.82 6.07
N VAL A 162 2.54 -17.84 6.99
CA VAL A 162 2.81 -18.05 8.43
C VAL A 162 1.84 -19.06 9.06
N THR A 163 0.59 -19.08 8.61
CA THR A 163 -0.46 -19.98 9.10
C THR A 163 -0.31 -21.38 8.51
N GLU A 164 -0.08 -21.46 7.19
CA GLU A 164 0.15 -22.71 6.46
C GLU A 164 1.40 -23.45 6.96
N LEU A 165 2.51 -22.74 7.22
CA LEU A 165 3.72 -23.33 7.78
C LEU A 165 3.45 -24.04 9.11
N LYS A 166 2.63 -23.44 10.00
CA LYS A 166 2.18 -24.10 11.24
C LYS A 166 1.30 -25.31 10.93
N ASP A 167 0.29 -25.16 10.08
CA ASP A 167 -0.70 -26.22 9.82
C ASP A 167 -0.11 -27.45 9.10
N ALA A 168 0.88 -27.26 8.22
CA ALA A 168 1.64 -28.33 7.59
C ALA A 168 2.54 -29.11 8.57
N ASN A 169 2.92 -28.50 9.70
CA ASN A 169 3.92 -29.03 10.64
C ASN A 169 3.34 -29.44 12.01
N ARG A 170 2.09 -29.93 12.04
CA ARG A 170 1.41 -30.42 13.26
C ARG A 170 2.21 -31.42 14.12
N PRO A 171 3.02 -32.35 13.58
CA PRO A 171 3.85 -33.25 14.39
C PRO A 171 5.09 -32.59 15.03
N SER A 172 5.38 -31.32 14.74
CA SER A 172 6.61 -30.66 15.19
C SER A 172 6.66 -30.49 16.72
N PRO A 173 7.80 -30.74 17.38
CA PRO A 173 7.98 -30.40 18.79
C PRO A 173 7.93 -28.88 19.05
N MET A 174 8.05 -28.05 18.00
CA MET A 174 7.91 -26.59 18.06
C MET A 174 6.48 -26.10 17.74
N TYR A 175 5.48 -26.99 17.64
CA TYR A 175 4.13 -26.61 17.22
C TYR A 175 3.47 -25.55 18.12
N THR A 176 3.75 -25.54 19.43
CA THR A 176 3.23 -24.51 20.36
C THR A 176 3.80 -23.12 20.04
N GLN A 177 5.07 -23.05 19.65
CA GLN A 177 5.79 -21.85 19.24
C GLN A 177 5.24 -21.38 17.90
N LEU A 178 5.04 -22.29 16.93
CA LEU A 178 4.41 -21.96 15.65
C LEU A 178 2.98 -21.44 15.83
N SER A 179 2.22 -22.02 16.78
CA SER A 179 0.87 -21.57 17.13
C SER A 179 0.86 -20.20 17.81
N THR A 180 1.87 -19.89 18.65
CA THR A 180 2.05 -18.56 19.24
C THR A 180 2.13 -17.46 18.17
N VAL A 181 2.83 -17.74 17.08
CA VAL A 181 3.00 -16.79 15.97
C VAL A 181 1.76 -16.75 15.09
N SER A 182 1.22 -17.90 14.67
CA SER A 182 0.04 -17.96 13.79
C SER A 182 -1.22 -17.38 14.43
N ASP A 183 -1.47 -17.58 15.72
CA ASP A 183 -2.64 -16.99 16.38
C ASP A 183 -2.50 -15.47 16.57
N GLY A 184 -1.25 -14.97 16.61
CA GLY A 184 -0.94 -13.54 16.62
C GLY A 184 -0.87 -12.87 15.25
N ILE A 185 -0.74 -13.62 14.15
CA ILE A 185 -0.34 -13.06 12.85
C ILE A 185 -1.39 -12.14 12.21
N MET A 186 -2.64 -12.21 12.67
CA MET A 186 -3.67 -11.23 12.31
C MET A 186 -3.26 -9.79 12.61
N VAL A 187 -2.25 -9.57 13.47
CA VAL A 187 -1.62 -8.25 13.67
C VAL A 187 -1.26 -7.57 12.36
N LEU A 188 -0.83 -8.31 11.32
CA LEU A 188 -0.50 -7.74 10.01
C LEU A 188 -1.68 -7.08 9.29
N ALA A 189 -2.93 -7.35 9.71
CA ALA A 189 -4.12 -6.69 9.17
C ALA A 189 -4.38 -5.29 9.78
N TRP A 190 -3.58 -4.80 10.74
CA TRP A 190 -3.83 -3.50 11.39
C TRP A 190 -3.93 -2.34 10.38
N VAL A 191 -3.22 -2.41 9.26
CA VAL A 191 -3.23 -1.39 8.19
C VAL A 191 -4.56 -1.26 7.44
N THR A 192 -5.49 -2.22 7.60
CA THR A 192 -6.83 -2.17 6.98
C THR A 192 -7.93 -1.69 7.94
N ILE A 193 -7.57 -1.34 9.18
CA ILE A 193 -8.51 -0.88 10.20
C ILE A 193 -8.62 0.65 10.13
N ASP A 194 -9.81 1.18 9.84
CA ASP A 194 -10.08 2.63 9.73
C ASP A 194 -10.40 3.31 11.09
N THR A 195 -10.36 2.61 12.24
CA THR A 195 -10.64 3.19 13.57
C THR A 195 -9.88 2.50 14.69
N ARG A 196 -9.05 3.26 15.43
CA ARG A 196 -8.22 2.79 16.57
C ARG A 196 -7.44 1.50 16.26
N PRO A 197 -6.57 1.46 15.22
CA PRO A 197 -5.94 0.22 14.76
C PRO A 197 -5.03 -0.42 15.83
N TYR A 198 -4.51 0.37 16.77
CA TYR A 198 -3.77 -0.13 17.93
C TYR A 198 -4.60 -1.10 18.80
N LYS A 199 -5.94 -1.03 18.78
CA LYS A 199 -6.81 -2.00 19.46
C LYS A 199 -6.80 -3.38 18.81
N HIS A 200 -6.73 -3.42 17.48
CA HIS A 200 -6.52 -4.67 16.75
C HIS A 200 -5.15 -5.29 17.12
N VAL A 201 -4.12 -4.46 17.30
CA VAL A 201 -2.79 -4.92 17.78
C VAL A 201 -2.86 -5.46 19.22
N ASP A 202 -3.51 -4.74 20.14
CA ASP A 202 -3.75 -5.20 21.53
C ASP A 202 -4.46 -6.58 21.56
N GLU A 203 -5.49 -6.75 20.73
CA GLU A 203 -6.28 -7.99 20.65
C GLU A 203 -5.46 -9.15 20.07
N CYS A 204 -4.69 -8.91 19.01
CA CYS A 204 -3.81 -9.93 18.42
C CYS A 204 -2.67 -10.36 19.37
N LEU A 205 -2.19 -9.46 20.23
CA LEU A 205 -1.26 -9.81 21.32
C LEU A 205 -1.93 -10.75 22.33
N GLY A 206 -3.21 -10.52 22.66
CA GLY A 206 -4.00 -11.43 23.49
C GLY A 206 -4.11 -12.84 22.91
N SER A 207 -4.34 -12.94 21.59
CA SER A 207 -4.35 -14.23 20.87
C SER A 207 -2.99 -14.94 20.93
N ALA A 208 -1.90 -14.23 20.59
CA ALA A 208 -0.54 -14.77 20.69
C ALA A 208 -0.20 -15.27 22.11
N GLN A 209 -0.69 -14.56 23.13
CA GLN A 209 -0.44 -14.91 24.53
C GLN A 209 -1.06 -16.25 24.96
N PHE A 210 -2.10 -16.75 24.30
CA PHE A 210 -2.71 -18.03 24.64
C PHE A 210 -1.71 -19.19 24.54
N PHE A 211 -1.03 -19.32 23.40
CA PHE A 211 0.04 -20.32 23.21
C PHE A 211 1.39 -19.84 23.76
N GLY A 212 1.71 -18.55 23.67
CA GLY A 212 3.00 -18.03 24.16
C GLY A 212 3.18 -18.23 25.67
N ASN A 213 2.11 -18.04 26.47
CA ASN A 213 2.17 -18.27 27.92
C ASN A 213 2.33 -19.76 28.26
N ARG A 214 1.88 -20.65 27.38
CA ARG A 214 2.16 -22.09 27.49
C ARG A 214 3.63 -22.40 27.23
N VAL A 215 4.25 -21.83 26.20
CA VAL A 215 5.71 -21.94 25.97
C VAL A 215 6.49 -21.39 27.17
N LEU A 216 6.13 -20.20 27.69
CA LEU A 216 6.75 -19.62 28.88
C LEU A 216 6.69 -20.55 30.09
N LYS A 217 5.55 -21.21 30.33
CA LYS A 217 5.38 -22.19 31.41
C LYS A 217 6.19 -23.47 31.17
N GLU A 218 6.19 -23.98 29.94
CA GLU A 218 6.85 -25.25 29.61
C GLU A 218 8.38 -25.14 29.57
N GLN A 219 8.95 -23.96 29.30
CA GLN A 219 10.39 -23.75 29.11
C GLN A 219 11.11 -23.01 30.25
N LYS A 220 10.37 -22.50 31.25
CA LYS A 220 10.89 -21.63 32.33
C LYS A 220 12.21 -22.14 32.94
N ASP A 221 12.26 -23.43 33.23
CA ASP A 221 13.38 -24.08 33.91
C ASP A 221 14.18 -25.01 32.97
N LYS A 222 14.05 -24.82 31.64
CA LYS A 222 14.66 -25.66 30.60
C LYS A 222 15.47 -24.88 29.57
N ASP A 223 14.86 -23.85 28.96
CA ASP A 223 15.45 -23.11 27.85
C ASP A 223 15.12 -21.60 27.96
N PRO A 224 16.03 -20.82 28.58
CA PRO A 224 15.89 -19.37 28.67
C PRO A 224 15.79 -18.65 27.32
N LYS A 225 16.29 -19.24 26.21
CA LYS A 225 16.21 -18.61 24.89
C LYS A 225 14.77 -18.58 24.38
N GLN A 226 13.99 -19.62 24.64
CA GLN A 226 12.56 -19.63 24.31
C GLN A 226 11.77 -18.63 25.17
N ILE A 227 12.18 -18.40 26.41
CA ILE A 227 11.61 -17.35 27.26
C ILE A 227 11.89 -15.96 26.66
N GLU A 228 13.14 -15.67 26.28
CA GLU A 228 13.48 -14.40 25.63
C GLU A 228 12.76 -14.24 24.28
N TRP A 229 12.69 -15.30 23.48
CA TRP A 229 12.00 -15.33 22.19
C TRP A 229 10.52 -14.95 22.33
N VAL A 230 9.74 -15.59 23.21
CA VAL A 230 8.33 -15.23 23.42
C VAL A 230 8.20 -13.78 23.89
N GLN A 231 9.04 -13.33 24.83
CA GLN A 231 8.98 -11.94 25.31
C GLN A 231 9.34 -10.93 24.23
N SER A 232 10.26 -11.25 23.31
CA SER A 232 10.58 -10.40 22.16
C SER A 232 9.41 -10.31 21.17
N PHE A 233 8.70 -11.43 20.94
CA PHE A 233 7.49 -11.44 20.13
C PHE A 233 6.39 -10.60 20.78
N TYR A 234 6.16 -10.70 22.09
CA TYR A 234 5.20 -9.84 22.79
C TYR A 234 5.59 -8.36 22.74
N GLN A 235 6.88 -8.04 22.85
CA GLN A 235 7.35 -6.65 22.84
C GLN A 235 7.11 -5.99 21.48
N MET A 236 7.35 -6.73 20.39
CA MET A 236 7.04 -6.29 19.02
C MET A 236 5.58 -5.82 18.85
N PHE A 237 4.60 -6.44 19.53
CA PHE A 237 3.21 -5.97 19.47
C PHE A 237 2.99 -4.70 20.29
N ARG A 238 3.66 -4.54 21.44
CA ARG A 238 3.55 -3.33 22.27
C ARG A 238 4.13 -2.12 21.55
N ASP A 239 5.34 -2.26 21.00
CA ASP A 239 6.01 -1.19 20.27
C ASP A 239 5.21 -0.81 19.01
N LEU A 240 4.63 -1.80 18.32
CA LEU A 240 3.72 -1.55 17.20
C LEU A 240 2.44 -0.85 17.66
N ALA A 241 1.84 -1.24 18.79
CA ALA A 241 0.62 -0.60 19.30
C ALA A 241 0.87 0.87 19.66
N ASP A 242 2.00 1.19 20.28
CA ASP A 242 2.40 2.56 20.59
C ASP A 242 2.68 3.37 19.31
N TYR A 243 3.45 2.83 18.36
CA TYR A 243 3.67 3.43 17.04
C TYR A 243 2.35 3.72 16.29
N VAL A 244 1.46 2.74 16.20
CA VAL A 244 0.16 2.85 15.52
C VAL A 244 -0.74 3.86 16.21
N LYS A 245 -0.70 3.93 17.55
CA LYS A 245 -1.47 4.90 18.34
C LYS A 245 -0.95 6.34 18.17
N GLN A 246 0.35 6.51 17.97
CA GLN A 246 0.99 7.81 17.73
C GLN A 246 0.75 8.31 16.29
N TYR A 247 1.01 7.48 15.28
CA TYR A 247 1.00 7.91 13.88
C TYR A 247 -0.30 7.60 13.11
N PHE A 248 -1.07 6.60 13.52
CA PHE A 248 -2.27 6.13 12.83
C PHE A 248 -3.50 5.91 13.74
N PRO A 249 -3.85 6.84 14.65
CA PRO A 249 -4.94 6.66 15.61
C PRO A 249 -6.32 6.42 14.96
N THR A 250 -6.50 6.86 13.71
CA THR A 250 -7.75 6.78 12.92
C THR A 250 -7.54 6.06 11.59
N GLY A 251 -6.69 5.04 11.57
CA GLY A 251 -6.35 4.30 10.34
C GLY A 251 -5.27 4.98 9.50
N ILE A 252 -5.01 4.43 8.32
CA ILE A 252 -3.94 4.87 7.43
C ILE A 252 -4.38 6.12 6.63
N PRO A 253 -3.72 7.28 6.79
CA PRO A 253 -3.96 8.44 5.96
C PRO A 253 -3.42 8.21 4.55
N TRP A 254 -4.11 8.78 3.57
CA TRP A 254 -3.71 8.80 2.17
C TRP A 254 -3.58 10.24 1.71
N ASN A 255 -2.67 10.50 0.77
CA ASN A 255 -2.45 11.83 0.24
C ASN A 255 -3.62 12.25 -0.68
N PRO A 256 -4.46 13.23 -0.29
CA PRO A 256 -5.61 13.65 -1.10
C PRO A 256 -5.20 14.29 -2.43
N ASN A 257 -3.96 14.79 -2.53
CA ASN A 257 -3.37 15.37 -3.73
C ASN A 257 -2.42 14.39 -4.44
N GLY A 258 -2.34 13.13 -3.97
CA GLY A 258 -1.47 12.10 -4.51
C GLY A 258 -1.82 11.64 -5.92
N GLN A 259 -0.93 10.85 -6.51
CA GLN A 259 -1.16 10.19 -7.78
C GLN A 259 -2.15 9.01 -7.61
N PRO A 260 -2.73 8.47 -8.69
CA PRO A 260 -3.48 7.21 -8.63
C PRO A 260 -2.59 6.10 -8.05
N ALA A 261 -3.11 5.31 -7.10
CA ALA A 261 -2.30 4.33 -6.39
C ALA A 261 -1.65 3.27 -7.31
N GLN A 262 -2.31 2.94 -8.43
CA GLN A 262 -1.78 2.08 -9.48
C GLN A 262 -0.52 2.64 -10.16
N GLU A 263 -0.40 3.96 -10.30
CA GLU A 263 0.77 4.62 -10.89
C GLU A 263 1.93 4.67 -9.91
N VAL A 264 1.65 4.96 -8.63
CA VAL A 264 2.65 4.90 -7.55
C VAL A 264 3.23 3.48 -7.46
N LEU A 265 2.38 2.44 -7.45
CA LEU A 265 2.82 1.04 -7.41
C LEU A 265 3.73 0.68 -8.60
N LYS A 266 3.38 1.11 -9.81
CA LYS A 266 4.23 0.94 -11.01
C LYS A 266 5.58 1.66 -10.86
N SER A 267 5.58 2.89 -10.36
CA SER A 267 6.82 3.68 -10.21
C SER A 267 7.82 3.06 -9.21
N LEU A 268 7.34 2.56 -8.07
CA LEU A 268 8.17 1.90 -7.05
C LEU A 268 8.71 0.55 -7.56
N SER A 269 7.90 -0.17 -8.35
CA SER A 269 8.33 -1.42 -8.99
C SER A 269 9.42 -1.18 -10.04
N ALA A 270 9.28 -0.13 -10.87
CA ALA A 270 10.27 0.24 -11.88
C ALA A 270 11.60 0.70 -11.27
N ALA A 271 11.56 1.49 -10.18
CA ALA A 271 12.74 1.95 -9.45
C ALA A 271 13.57 0.81 -8.82
N SER A 272 13.01 -0.41 -8.73
CA SER A 272 13.70 -1.59 -8.22
C SER A 272 14.53 -2.34 -9.28
N THR A 273 14.52 -1.89 -10.55
CA THR A 273 15.32 -2.49 -11.62
C THR A 273 16.67 -1.77 -11.76
N PRO A 274 17.82 -2.46 -11.71
CA PRO A 274 19.10 -1.83 -11.97
C PRO A 274 19.17 -1.45 -13.45
N THR A 275 19.39 -0.17 -13.73
CA THR A 275 19.62 0.33 -15.09
C THR A 275 20.78 -0.44 -15.73
N SER A 276 20.53 -1.08 -16.86
CA SER A 276 21.56 -1.78 -17.63
C SER A 276 22.67 -0.81 -18.01
N ALA A 277 23.92 -1.15 -17.68
CA ALA A 277 25.08 -0.36 -18.07
C ALA A 277 25.16 -0.19 -19.60
N PRO A 278 25.68 0.94 -20.12
CA PRO A 278 25.85 1.13 -21.56
C PRO A 278 26.75 0.05 -22.17
N PRO A 279 26.54 -0.35 -23.43
CA PRO A 279 27.40 -1.33 -24.09
C PRO A 279 28.83 -0.78 -24.22
N ALA A 280 29.81 -1.61 -23.85
CA ALA A 280 31.23 -1.27 -24.01
C ALA A 280 31.60 -1.12 -25.50
N PRO A 281 32.50 -0.19 -25.87
CA PRO A 281 32.95 -0.05 -27.25
C PRO A 281 33.74 -1.29 -27.69
N ALA A 282 33.55 -1.70 -28.94
CA ALA A 282 34.21 -2.86 -29.52
C ALA A 282 35.74 -2.68 -29.62
N PRO A 283 36.55 -3.75 -29.46
CA PRO A 283 37.99 -3.66 -29.57
C PRO A 283 38.41 -3.37 -31.02
N ALA A 284 39.37 -2.45 -31.19
CA ALA A 284 40.01 -2.23 -32.48
C ALA A 284 40.88 -3.45 -32.86
N ALA A 285 40.72 -3.93 -34.09
CA ALA A 285 41.57 -5.00 -34.63
C ALA A 285 43.00 -4.48 -34.90
N ALA A 286 43.97 -5.38 -34.71
CA ALA A 286 45.37 -5.21 -35.12
C ALA A 286 45.64 -5.96 -36.43
#